data_AF-A0AAU8US31-F1
#
_entry.id   AF-A0AAU8US31-F1
#
_cell.length_a   1.000
_cell.length_b   1.000
_cell.length_c   1.000
_cell.angle_alpha   90.00
_cell.angle_beta   90.00
_cell.angle_gamma   90.00
#
_symmetry.space_group_name_H-M   'P 1'
#
loop_
_entity.id
_entity.type
_entity.pdbx_description
1 polymer ?
#
loop_
_entity_poly.entity_id
_entity_poly.type
_entity_poly.pdbx_seq_one_letter_code
_entity_poly.pdbx_strand_id
1 'polypeptide(L)'
;MRKLIFILIFSVIYNVKAQKTPVYKDVNICGREGMSEVIGFNMKNEKRYISIIKDFEKEFKKINNGYSDYYRVYHFVNWMNPTDLFVSLIPKEIVPEEQKKKKEFRVFGDDRTLEVFYDLKTRKISEPKKRIINPDL
;
A
#
# COMPACT_ATOMS: atom_id res chain seq x y z
N MET A 1 41.43 -18.94 5.81
CA MET A 1 40.07 -19.13 6.38
C MET A 1 39.48 -17.86 6.99
N ARG A 2 40.20 -17.13 7.85
CA ARG A 2 39.69 -15.90 8.50
C ARG A 2 39.22 -14.80 7.53
N LYS A 3 39.91 -14.58 6.40
CA LYS A 3 39.53 -13.61 5.35
C LYS A 3 38.24 -13.98 4.58
N LEU A 4 37.98 -15.27 4.38
CA LEU A 4 36.77 -15.75 3.68
C LEU A 4 35.51 -15.58 4.55
N ILE A 5 35.64 -15.77 5.86
CA ILE A 5 34.55 -15.54 6.83
C ILE A 5 34.11 -14.07 6.83
N PHE A 6 35.07 -13.13 6.75
CA PHE A 6 34.74 -11.69 6.66
C PHE A 6 33.98 -11.35 5.37
N ILE A 7 34.37 -11.90 4.22
CA ILE A 7 33.67 -11.65 2.94
C ILE A 7 32.23 -12.20 3.00
N LEU A 8 32.04 -13.37 3.60
CA LEU A 8 30.71 -13.97 3.77
C LEU A 8 29.82 -13.10 4.68
N ILE A 9 30.35 -12.63 5.82
CA ILE A 9 29.61 -11.76 6.75
C ILE A 9 29.20 -10.45 6.07
N PHE A 10 30.10 -9.82 5.31
CA PHE A 10 29.76 -8.61 4.56
C PHE A 10 28.67 -8.90 3.51
N SER A 11 28.76 -10.01 2.76
CA SER A 11 27.74 -10.36 1.77
C SER A 11 26.35 -10.57 2.40
N VAL A 12 26.27 -11.20 3.57
CA VAL A 12 25.00 -11.40 4.29
C VAL A 12 24.42 -10.07 4.77
N ILE A 13 25.24 -9.18 5.35
CA ILE A 13 24.79 -7.85 5.81
C ILE A 13 24.30 -6.97 4.66
N TYR A 14 24.94 -7.06 3.48
CA TYR A 14 24.51 -6.33 2.29
C TYR A 14 23.18 -6.86 1.72
N ASN A 15 22.96 -8.18 1.73
CA ASN A 15 21.69 -8.78 1.27
C ASN A 15 20.51 -8.46 2.21
N VAL A 16 20.72 -8.43 3.54
CA VAL A 16 19.67 -8.04 4.50
C VAL A 16 19.24 -6.57 4.33
N LYS A 17 20.16 -5.68 3.92
CA LYS A 17 19.83 -4.28 3.60
C LYS A 17 19.10 -4.09 2.26
N ALA A 18 19.14 -5.07 1.36
CA ALA A 18 18.51 -5.00 0.05
C ALA A 18 17.01 -5.37 0.09
N GLN A 19 16.57 -6.16 1.08
CA GLN A 19 15.15 -6.39 1.39
C GLN A 19 14.58 -5.30 2.31
N LYS A 20 14.77 -4.02 1.97
CA LYS A 20 14.01 -2.96 2.65
C LYS A 20 12.55 -3.08 2.19
N THR A 21 11.69 -3.67 3.02
CA THR A 21 10.23 -3.56 2.89
C THR A 21 9.84 -2.13 2.53
N PRO A 22 8.93 -1.93 1.56
CA PRO A 22 8.53 -0.59 1.12
C PRO A 22 8.07 0.22 2.33
N VAL A 23 8.64 1.41 2.49
CA VAL A 23 8.20 2.38 3.51
C VAL A 23 7.15 3.25 2.84
N TYR A 24 5.89 3.04 3.23
CA TYR A 24 4.78 3.88 2.79
C TYR A 24 4.73 5.14 3.64
N LYS A 25 4.41 6.28 3.03
CA LYS A 25 4.15 7.54 3.75
C LYS A 25 2.66 7.69 4.02
N ASP A 26 2.35 8.25 5.19
CA ASP A 26 1.00 8.67 5.58
C ASP A 26 0.41 9.65 4.55
N VAL A 27 -0.77 9.33 4.04
CA VAL A 27 -1.58 10.21 3.20
C VAL A 27 -2.97 10.31 3.80
N ASN A 28 -3.46 11.53 4.00
CA ASN A 28 -4.85 11.75 4.39
C ASN A 28 -5.62 12.29 3.18
N ILE A 29 -6.46 11.44 2.60
CA ILE A 29 -7.32 11.82 1.48
C ILE A 29 -8.77 11.66 1.93
N CYS A 30 -9.56 12.75 1.81
CA CYS A 30 -10.97 12.77 2.22
C CYS A 30 -11.22 12.39 3.70
N GLY A 31 -10.28 12.69 4.61
CA GLY A 31 -10.43 12.34 6.03
C GLY A 31 -10.16 10.86 6.32
N ARG A 32 -9.65 10.10 5.34
CA ARG A 32 -9.24 8.71 5.51
C ARG A 32 -7.72 8.61 5.57
N GLU A 33 -7.24 7.93 6.60
CA GLU A 33 -5.85 7.58 6.78
C GLU A 33 -5.46 6.51 5.75
N GLY A 34 -4.48 6.83 4.93
CA GLY A 34 -3.95 5.97 3.89
C GLY A 34 -2.43 5.97 3.90
N MET A 35 -1.90 5.11 3.06
CA MET A 35 -0.50 4.82 2.84
C MET A 35 -0.27 4.87 1.34
N SER A 36 0.76 5.57 0.91
CA SER A 36 1.19 5.53 -0.50
C SER A 36 2.68 5.29 -0.59
N GLU A 37 3.10 4.55 -1.62
CA GLU A 37 4.51 4.54 -2.00
C GLU A 37 4.89 5.96 -2.43
N VAL A 38 6.06 6.39 -1.95
CA VAL A 38 6.62 7.74 -2.16
C VAL A 38 6.76 8.09 -3.65
N ILE A 39 6.77 7.07 -4.52
CA ILE A 39 7.05 7.18 -5.95
C ILE A 39 5.84 7.71 -6.75
N GLY A 40 4.61 7.61 -6.21
CA GLY A 40 3.38 7.88 -6.96
C GLY A 40 2.87 9.33 -7.01
N PHE A 41 3.30 10.19 -6.09
CA PHE A 41 2.76 11.54 -5.93
C PHE A 41 3.67 12.65 -6.49
N ASN A 42 4.78 12.31 -7.13
CA ASN A 42 5.77 13.29 -7.60
C ASN A 42 5.72 13.53 -9.13
N MET A 43 4.59 13.23 -9.78
CA MET A 43 4.44 13.36 -11.24
C MET A 43 3.37 14.39 -11.60
N LYS A 44 3.58 15.04 -12.75
CA LYS A 44 2.74 16.03 -13.48
C LYS A 44 1.21 15.77 -13.51
N ASN A 45 0.76 14.57 -13.13
CA ASN A 45 -0.62 14.09 -13.09
C ASN A 45 -1.22 13.92 -11.69
N GLU A 46 -0.55 14.40 -10.63
CA GLU A 46 -0.99 14.28 -9.23
C GLU A 46 -2.47 14.65 -9.04
N LYS A 47 -2.93 15.75 -9.63
CA LYS A 47 -4.33 16.20 -9.58
C LYS A 47 -5.31 15.15 -10.13
N ARG A 48 -4.94 14.45 -11.22
CA ARG A 48 -5.77 13.39 -11.82
C ARG A 48 -5.87 12.19 -10.86
N TYR A 49 -4.76 11.73 -10.29
CA TYR A 49 -4.78 10.60 -9.36
C TYR A 49 -5.53 10.92 -8.07
N ILE A 50 -5.31 12.12 -7.50
CA ILE A 50 -6.07 12.58 -6.34
C ILE A 50 -7.57 12.60 -6.66
N SER A 51 -7.96 13.10 -7.84
CA SER A 51 -9.38 13.09 -8.24
C SER A 51 -9.95 11.68 -8.30
N ILE A 52 -9.22 10.73 -8.88
CA ILE A 52 -9.62 9.33 -8.95
C ILE A 52 -9.82 8.73 -7.55
N ILE A 53 -8.86 8.95 -6.64
CA ILE A 53 -8.94 8.46 -5.26
C ILE A 53 -10.13 9.09 -4.52
N LYS A 54 -10.37 10.39 -4.71
CA LYS A 54 -11.53 11.07 -4.11
C LYS A 54 -12.86 10.49 -4.58
N ASP A 55 -12.99 10.21 -5.88
CA ASP A 55 -14.18 9.59 -6.44
C ASP A 55 -14.39 8.18 -5.87
N PHE A 56 -13.32 7.39 -5.79
CA PHE A 56 -13.34 6.10 -5.12
C PHE A 56 -13.80 6.21 -3.66
N GLU A 57 -13.17 7.05 -2.83
CA GLU A 57 -13.49 7.16 -1.40
C GLU A 57 -14.93 7.64 -1.15
N LYS A 58 -15.46 8.50 -2.02
CA LYS A 58 -16.85 8.98 -1.95
C LYS A 58 -17.86 7.85 -2.12
N GLU A 59 -17.57 6.88 -2.98
CA GLU A 59 -18.43 5.73 -3.22
C GLU A 59 -18.15 4.61 -2.21
N PHE A 60 -16.88 4.34 -1.93
CA PHE A 60 -16.44 3.28 -1.02
C PHE A 60 -16.90 3.50 0.42
N LYS A 61 -17.02 4.76 0.89
CA LYS A 61 -17.54 5.05 2.23
C LYS A 61 -18.94 4.50 2.51
N LYS A 62 -19.72 4.23 1.45
CA LYS A 62 -21.08 3.69 1.56
C LYS A 62 -21.09 2.17 1.78
N ILE A 63 -19.95 1.50 1.60
CA ILE A 63 -19.80 0.04 1.68
C ILE A 63 -19.18 -0.31 3.03
N ASN A 64 -19.88 -1.08 3.87
CA ASN A 64 -19.38 -1.58 5.17
C ASN A 64 -18.70 -0.50 6.05
N ASN A 65 -19.42 0.59 6.33
CA ASN A 65 -18.91 1.79 7.04
C ASN A 65 -17.63 2.40 6.42
N GLY A 66 -17.37 2.09 5.15
CA GLY A 66 -16.17 2.46 4.45
C GLY A 66 -14.90 1.86 5.05
N TYR A 67 -14.96 0.69 5.68
CA TYR A 67 -13.81 -0.01 6.28
C TYR A 67 -12.91 0.91 7.12
N SER A 68 -13.49 1.62 8.09
CA SER A 68 -12.81 2.64 8.93
C SER A 68 -11.60 2.09 9.70
N ASP A 69 -11.64 0.81 10.03
CA ASP A 69 -10.66 0.15 10.89
C ASP A 69 -9.48 -0.40 10.09
N TYR A 70 -9.40 -0.02 8.80
CA TYR A 70 -8.37 -0.39 7.86
C TYR A 70 -7.70 0.87 7.32
N TYR A 71 -6.38 0.84 7.20
CA TYR A 71 -5.64 1.76 6.35
C TYR A 71 -5.88 1.46 4.87
N ARG A 72 -5.71 2.46 4.01
CA ARG A 72 -5.78 2.33 2.54
C ARG A 72 -4.38 2.30 1.96
N VAL A 73 -4.07 1.38 1.05
CA VAL A 73 -2.87 1.48 0.21
C VAL A 73 -3.31 1.60 -1.24
N TYR A 74 -3.06 2.75 -1.86
CA TYR A 74 -3.51 3.03 -3.23
C TYR A 74 -2.41 2.67 -4.23
N HIS A 75 -2.78 1.87 -5.23
CA HIS A 75 -1.88 1.42 -6.28
C HIS A 75 -2.51 1.61 -7.66
N PHE A 76 -1.81 2.31 -8.55
CA PHE A 76 -2.16 2.39 -9.96
C PHE A 76 -1.23 1.45 -10.74
N VAL A 77 -1.79 0.49 -11.48
CA VAL A 77 -0.99 -0.45 -12.30
C VAL A 77 -0.27 0.28 -13.44
N ASN A 78 -0.92 1.29 -14.03
CA ASN A 78 -0.32 2.13 -15.05
C ASN A 78 -0.45 3.61 -14.65
N TRP A 79 0.66 4.25 -14.34
CA TRP A 79 0.68 5.66 -13.97
C TRP A 79 0.31 6.55 -15.17
N MET A 80 0.82 6.30 -16.37
CA MET A 80 0.56 7.21 -17.51
C MET A 80 -0.91 7.23 -17.95
N ASN A 81 -1.53 6.06 -17.99
CA ASN A 81 -2.95 5.93 -18.31
C ASN A 81 -3.60 4.85 -17.43
N PRO A 82 -4.00 5.19 -16.20
CA PRO A 82 -4.62 4.22 -15.32
C PRO A 82 -5.97 3.85 -15.90
N THR A 83 -6.21 2.55 -16.05
CA THR A 83 -7.53 1.99 -16.29
C THR A 83 -8.25 1.73 -14.98
N ASP A 84 -7.48 1.47 -13.92
CA ASP A 84 -7.97 0.94 -12.66
C ASP A 84 -7.17 1.48 -11.47
N LEU A 85 -7.84 1.51 -10.32
CA LEU A 85 -7.24 1.77 -9.02
C LEU A 85 -7.35 0.51 -8.15
N PHE A 86 -6.22 0.01 -7.67
CA PHE A 86 -6.14 -1.07 -6.71
C PHE A 86 -5.97 -0.48 -5.31
N VAL A 87 -6.73 -0.99 -4.36
CA VAL A 87 -6.73 -0.53 -2.98
C VAL A 87 -6.58 -1.72 -2.05
N SER A 88 -5.43 -1.79 -1.38
CA SER A 88 -5.27 -2.74 -0.27
C SER A 88 -5.86 -2.14 1.01
N LEU A 89 -6.63 -2.93 1.74
CA LEU A 89 -7.18 -2.60 3.04
C LEU A 89 -6.35 -3.34 4.09
N ILE A 90 -5.55 -2.60 4.87
CA ILE A 90 -4.68 -3.16 5.90
C ILE A 90 -5.32 -2.92 7.27
N PRO A 91 -5.66 -3.96 8.06
CA PRO A 91 -6.23 -3.76 9.38
C PRO A 91 -5.33 -2.87 10.24
N LYS A 92 -5.88 -1.89 10.95
CA LYS A 92 -5.08 -1.01 11.80
C LYS A 92 -4.47 -1.74 13.00
N GLU A 93 -5.10 -2.81 13.43
CA GLU A 93 -4.70 -3.65 14.57
C GLU A 93 -3.35 -4.35 14.35
N ILE A 94 -3.01 -4.68 13.10
CA ILE A 94 -1.77 -5.40 12.78
C ILE A 94 -0.57 -4.48 12.62
N VAL A 95 -0.80 -3.16 12.56
CA VAL A 95 0.26 -2.17 12.43
C VAL A 95 0.81 -1.86 13.81
N PRO A 96 2.13 -2.05 14.06
CA PRO A 96 2.73 -1.72 15.36
C PRO A 96 2.60 -0.24 15.70
N GLU A 97 2.37 0.08 16.98
CA GLU A 97 2.25 1.45 17.48
C GLU A 97 3.47 2.33 17.15
N GLU A 98 4.67 1.75 17.12
CA GLU A 98 5.88 2.47 16.73
C GLU A 98 5.82 2.98 15.29
N GLN A 99 5.26 2.20 14.37
CA GLN A 99 5.09 2.60 12.97
C GLN A 99 4.02 3.68 12.84
N LYS A 100 2.90 3.56 13.58
CA LYS A 100 1.86 4.59 13.64
C LYS A 100 2.42 5.93 14.10
N LYS A 101 3.25 5.94 15.16
CA LYS A 101 3.90 7.15 15.69
C LYS A 101 4.86 7.79 14.69
N LYS A 102 5.64 6.96 13.98
CA LYS A 102 6.62 7.44 12.99
C LYS A 102 5.99 7.83 11.65
N LYS A 103 4.71 7.47 11.42
CA LYS A 103 4.04 7.63 10.12
C LYS A 103 4.79 6.95 8.97
N GLU A 104 5.51 5.89 9.32
CA GLU A 104 6.31 5.07 8.41
C GLU A 104 5.79 3.64 8.52
N PHE A 105 5.09 3.20 7.49
CA PHE A 105 4.41 1.91 7.53
C PHE A 105 5.15 0.89 6.69
N ARG A 106 5.34 -0.30 7.27
CA ARG A 106 5.79 -1.51 6.59
C ARG A 106 4.61 -2.46 6.57
N VAL A 107 4.01 -2.61 5.40
CA VAL A 107 2.89 -3.51 5.20
C VAL A 107 3.45 -4.91 4.98
N PHE A 108 3.25 -5.79 5.96
CA PHE A 108 3.52 -7.22 5.82
C PHE A 108 2.25 -7.93 5.36
N GLY A 109 2.41 -9.04 4.63
CA GLY A 109 1.27 -9.86 4.24
C GLY A 109 0.55 -10.42 5.46
N ASP A 110 -0.74 -10.14 5.60
CA ASP A 110 -1.63 -10.67 6.63
C ASP A 110 -2.92 -11.17 5.96
N ASP A 111 -3.46 -12.30 6.42
CA ASP A 111 -4.61 -12.98 5.81
C ASP A 111 -5.94 -12.23 5.95
N ARG A 112 -5.99 -11.22 6.84
CA ARG A 112 -7.09 -10.27 6.98
C ARG A 112 -6.94 -9.07 6.05
N THR A 113 -5.82 -8.95 5.33
CA THR A 113 -5.67 -7.93 4.29
C THR A 113 -6.65 -8.21 3.16
N LEU A 114 -7.43 -7.20 2.82
CA LEU A 114 -8.37 -7.25 1.70
C LEU A 114 -7.85 -6.41 0.55
N GLU A 115 -8.29 -6.74 -0.64
CA GLU A 115 -8.03 -5.99 -1.86
C GLU A 115 -9.35 -5.61 -2.51
N VAL A 116 -9.41 -4.38 -2.98
CA VAL A 116 -10.54 -3.81 -3.71
C VAL A 116 -10.03 -3.16 -4.97
N PHE A 117 -10.69 -3.45 -6.07
CA PHE A 117 -10.48 -2.83 -7.37
C PHE A 117 -11.59 -1.83 -7.69
N TYR A 118 -11.19 -0.69 -8.25
CA TYR A 118 -12.05 0.35 -8.79
C TYR A 118 -11.76 0.56 -10.28
N ASP A 119 -12.73 0.17 -11.12
CA ASP A 119 -12.70 0.35 -12.56
C ASP A 119 -12.94 1.82 -12.90
N LEU A 120 -11.98 2.51 -13.52
CA LEU A 120 -12.11 3.95 -13.80
C LEU A 120 -13.05 4.26 -14.97
N LYS A 121 -13.30 3.28 -15.84
CA LYS A 121 -14.21 3.40 -16.99
C LYS A 121 -15.66 3.21 -16.55
N THR A 122 -15.95 2.17 -15.78
CA THR A 122 -17.31 1.84 -15.34
C THR A 122 -17.67 2.44 -13.99
N ARG A 123 -16.69 2.96 -13.24
CA ARG A 123 -16.81 3.45 -11.86
C ARG A 123 -17.37 2.41 -10.90
N LYS A 124 -17.19 1.12 -11.22
CA LYS A 124 -17.62 0.02 -10.36
C LYS A 124 -16.51 -0.33 -9.37
N ILE A 125 -16.92 -0.54 -8.13
CA ILE A 125 -16.07 -1.06 -7.07
C ILE A 125 -16.37 -2.56 -6.94
N SER A 126 -15.32 -3.38 -7.02
CA SER A 126 -15.42 -4.82 -6.77
C SER A 126 -15.73 -5.12 -5.30
N GLU A 127 -16.28 -6.31 -5.05
CA GLU A 127 -16.38 -6.82 -3.69
C GLU A 127 -14.97 -7.01 -3.09
N PRO A 128 -14.74 -6.63 -1.82
CA PRO A 128 -13.46 -6.86 -1.15
C PRO A 128 -13.13 -8.34 -1.06
N LYS A 129 -11.90 -8.72 -1.45
CA LYS A 129 -11.43 -10.11 -1.45
C LYS A 129 -10.13 -10.21 -0.66
N LYS A 130 -9.90 -11.35 -0.02
CA LYS A 130 -8.62 -11.61 0.65
C LYS A 130 -7.49 -11.54 -0.35
N ARG A 131 -6.43 -10.81 -0.02
CA ARG A 131 -5.21 -10.79 -0.82
C ARG A 131 -4.49 -12.12 -0.60
N ILE A 132 -4.32 -12.91 -1.65
CA ILE A 132 -3.42 -14.07 -1.60
C ILE A 132 -2.01 -13.50 -1.65
N ILE A 133 -1.37 -13.33 -0.49
CA ILE A 133 0.08 -13.13 -0.45
C ILE A 133 0.69 -14.49 -0.75
N ASN A 134 1.16 -14.68 -1.98
CA ASN A 134 2.13 -15.75 -2.21
C ASN A 134 3.35 -15.41 -1.34
N PRO A 135 3.77 -16.29 -0.41
CA PRO A 135 5.04 -16.08 0.26
C PRO A 135 6.11 -15.97 -0.83
N ASP A 136 6.95 -14.95 -0.74
CA ASP A 136 8.12 -14.81 -1.61
C ASP A 136 8.89 -16.15 -1.57
N LEU A 137 8.95 -16.85 -2.70
CA LEU A 137 9.74 -18.07 -2.91
C LEU A 137 11.23 -17.75 -2.93
#